data_AF-A0A9E5DV47-F1
#
_entry.id   AF-A0A9E5DV47-F1
#
_cell.length_a   1.000
_cell.length_b   1.000
_cell.length_c   1.000
_cell.angle_alpha   90.00
_cell.angle_beta   90.00
_cell.angle_gamma   90.00
#
_symmetry.space_group_name_H-M   'P 1'
#
loop_
_entity.id
_entity.type
_entity.pdbx_description
1 polymer ?
#
loop_
_entity_poly.entity_id
_entity_poly.type
_entity_poly.pdbx_seq_one_letter_code
_entity_poly.pdbx_strand_id
1 'polypeptide(L)'
;MTQRVSWLWAALMAATALSWAFGHGLGAGADLRWSGTAVLLIAFLKARVVFLDFMELRHAPAALRLAFECWTLTVAGTLVALYW
;
A
#
# COMPACT_ATOMS: atom_id res chain seq x y z
N MET A 1 19.23 -6.11 13.41
CA MET A 1 17.78 -6.18 13.13
C MET A 1 17.10 -4.81 13.12
N THR A 2 17.47 -3.89 14.01
CA THR A 2 16.93 -2.52 14.11
C THR A 2 17.02 -1.69 12.82
N GLN A 3 18.15 -1.73 12.11
CA GLN A 3 18.37 -0.96 10.86
C GLN A 3 17.27 -1.20 9.79
N ARG A 4 16.85 -2.46 9.58
CA ARG A 4 15.82 -2.80 8.58
C ARG A 4 14.45 -2.25 8.97
N VAL A 5 14.07 -2.39 10.24
CA VAL A 5 12.81 -1.88 10.77
C VAL A 5 12.77 -0.36 10.71
N SER A 6 13.89 0.33 10.99
CA SER A 6 13.98 1.79 10.86
C SER A 6 13.76 2.27 9.43
N TRP A 7 14.34 1.58 8.44
CA TRP A 7 14.12 1.90 7.02
C TRP A 7 12.67 1.65 6.58
N LEU A 8 12.07 0.54 7.01
CA LEU A 8 10.67 0.24 6.73
C LEU A 8 9.75 1.28 7.37
N TRP A 9 10.02 1.66 8.62
CA TRP A 9 9.29 2.72 9.29
C TRP A 9 9.38 4.05 8.53
N ALA A 10 10.58 4.45 8.09
CA ALA A 10 10.76 5.66 7.30
C ALA A 10 10.00 5.59 5.96
N ALA A 11 10.02 4.43 5.28
CA ALA A 11 9.25 4.21 4.07
C ALA A 11 7.74 4.30 4.31
N LEU A 12 7.23 3.78 5.43
CA LEU A 12 5.82 3.89 5.81
C LEU A 12 5.41 5.34 6.12
N MET A 13 6.29 6.10 6.76
CA MET A 13 6.09 7.54 6.98
C MET A 13 6.06 8.30 5.65
N ALA A 14 7.01 8.04 4.76
CA ALA A 14 7.05 8.63 3.42
C ALA A 14 5.79 8.28 2.61
N ALA A 15 5.35 7.02 2.62
CA ALA A 15 4.10 6.60 1.98
C ALA A 15 2.88 7.35 2.54
N THR A 16 2.86 7.60 3.84
CA THR A 16 1.77 8.35 4.49
C THR A 16 1.78 9.82 4.05
N ALA A 17 2.95 10.47 4.06
CA ALA A 17 3.10 11.83 3.56
C ALA A 17 2.72 11.94 2.07
N LEU A 18 3.11 10.96 1.25
CA LEU A 18 2.77 10.91 -0.17
C LEU A 18 1.27 10.76 -0.39
N SER A 19 0.60 9.89 0.37
CA SER A 19 -0.87 9.74 0.29
C SER A 19 -1.60 11.03 0.63
N TRP A 20 -1.08 11.78 1.61
CA TRP A 20 -1.65 13.06 2.02
C TRP A 20 -1.41 14.15 0.97
N ALA A 21 -0.22 14.16 0.37
CA ALA A 21 0.10 15.03 -0.75
C ALA A 21 -0.83 14.78 -1.94
N PHE A 22 -1.13 13.53 -2.31
CA PHE A 22 -2.10 13.23 -3.37
C PHE A 22 -3.54 13.57 -3.00
N GLY A 23 -3.93 13.46 -1.72
CA GLY A 23 -5.28 13.77 -1.25
C GLY A 23 -5.59 15.25 -1.03
N HIS A 24 -4.57 16.10 -0.81
CA HIS A 24 -4.78 17.51 -0.44
C HIS A 24 -3.86 18.52 -1.16
N GLY A 25 -2.70 18.11 -1.65
CA GLY A 25 -1.71 19.00 -2.28
C GLY A 25 -1.64 18.85 -3.80
N LEU A 26 -1.01 17.77 -4.26
CA LEU A 26 -0.78 17.44 -5.68
C LEU A 26 -2.08 17.08 -6.43
N GLY A 27 -3.11 16.62 -5.72
CA GLY A 27 -4.41 16.26 -6.28
C GLY A 27 -5.38 17.43 -6.44
N ALA A 28 -5.07 18.62 -5.92
CA ALA A 28 -6.00 19.76 -5.89
C ALA A 28 -6.37 20.31 -7.28
N GLY A 29 -5.64 19.93 -8.32
CA GLY A 29 -5.97 20.22 -9.74
C GLY A 29 -5.97 18.98 -10.65
N ALA A 30 -5.74 17.78 -10.10
CA ALA A 30 -5.79 16.54 -10.86
C ALA A 30 -7.18 15.92 -10.77
N ASP A 31 -7.59 15.23 -11.84
CA ASP A 31 -8.83 14.46 -11.87
C ASP A 31 -8.93 13.55 -10.64
N LEU A 32 -10.04 13.64 -9.91
CA LEU A 32 -10.28 12.93 -8.65
C LEU A 32 -10.04 11.41 -8.80
N ARG A 33 -10.31 10.89 -10.00
CA ARG A 33 -10.07 9.49 -10.40
C ARG A 33 -8.60 9.07 -10.27
N TRP A 34 -7.69 9.90 -10.77
CA TRP A 34 -6.26 9.64 -10.74
C TRP A 34 -5.70 9.78 -9.32
N SER A 35 -6.10 10.81 -8.59
CA SER A 35 -5.71 11.01 -7.19
C SER A 35 -6.19 9.86 -6.30
N GLY A 36 -7.44 9.42 -6.45
CA GLY A 36 -7.99 8.27 -5.73
C GLY A 36 -7.27 6.96 -6.06
N THR A 37 -6.98 6.72 -7.34
CA THR A 37 -6.21 5.53 -7.77
C THR A 37 -4.80 5.53 -7.18
N ALA A 38 -4.11 6.68 -7.16
CA ALA A 38 -2.78 6.80 -6.56
C ALA A 38 -2.80 6.52 -5.05
N VAL A 39 -3.77 7.09 -4.32
CA VAL A 39 -3.93 6.84 -2.88
C VAL A 39 -4.22 5.36 -2.59
N LEU A 40 -5.07 4.72 -3.38
CA LEU A 40 -5.35 3.28 -3.27
C LEU A 40 -4.07 2.45 -3.48
N LEU A 41 -3.30 2.72 -4.53
CA LEU A 41 -2.05 2.01 -4.79
C LEU A 41 -1.04 2.16 -3.65
N ILE A 42 -0.88 3.38 -3.12
CA ILE A 42 -0.01 3.64 -1.97
C ILE A 42 -0.49 2.84 -0.74
N ALA A 43 -1.80 2.80 -0.49
CA ALA A 43 -2.37 2.05 0.62
C ALA A 43 -2.12 0.54 0.52
N PHE A 44 -2.33 -0.06 -0.65
CA PHE A 44 -2.08 -1.50 -0.86
C PHE A 44 -0.59 -1.85 -0.83
N LEU A 45 0.27 -0.98 -1.35
CA LEU A 45 1.73 -1.16 -1.23
C LEU A 45 2.15 -1.14 0.25
N LYS A 46 1.63 -0.19 1.02
CA LYS A 46 1.85 -0.07 2.47
C LYS A 46 1.37 -1.32 3.21
N ALA A 47 0.18 -1.83 2.87
CA ALA A 47 -0.37 -3.06 3.45
C ALA A 47 0.55 -4.28 3.20
N ARG A 48 1.11 -4.41 1.99
CA ARG A 48 2.06 -5.48 1.66
C ARG A 48 3.33 -5.42 2.52
N VAL A 49 3.87 -4.21 2.71
CA VAL A 49 5.06 -4.00 3.56
C VAL A 49 4.77 -4.38 5.02
N VAL A 50 3.63 -3.95 5.55
CA VAL A 50 3.22 -4.30 6.93
C VAL A 50 3.04 -5.80 7.09
N PHE A 51 2.38 -6.47 6.15
CA PHE A 51 2.15 -7.90 6.25
C PHE A 51 3.45 -8.73 6.17
N LEU A 52 4.34 -8.41 5.25
CA LEU A 52 5.57 -9.19 5.07
C LEU A 52 6.57 -9.02 6.22
N ASP A 53 6.72 -7.80 6.74
CA ASP A 53 7.77 -7.49 7.71
C ASP A 53 7.29 -7.32 9.16
N PHE A 54 6.04 -6.90 9.42
CA PHE A 54 5.51 -6.74 10.78
C PHE A 54 4.64 -7.92 11.24
N MET A 55 3.90 -8.56 10.33
CA MET A 55 3.12 -9.77 10.64
C MET A 55 3.94 -11.06 10.47
N GLU A 56 5.25 -10.93 10.21
CA GLU A 56 6.19 -12.05 9.98
C GLU A 56 5.72 -13.07 8.92
N LEU A 57 4.80 -12.69 8.02
CA LEU A 57 4.31 -13.58 6.95
C LEU A 57 5.42 -14.00 5.97
N ARG A 58 6.59 -13.35 6.02
CA ARG A 58 7.79 -13.79 5.31
C ARG A 58 8.23 -15.21 5.71
N HIS A 59 8.00 -15.62 6.95
CA HIS A 59 8.35 -16.95 7.46
C HIS A 59 7.14 -17.89 7.54
N ALA A 60 5.94 -17.39 7.21
CA ALA A 60 4.74 -18.19 7.12
C ALA A 60 4.77 -19.14 5.90
N PRO A 61 4.02 -20.26 5.95
CA PRO A 61 3.88 -21.16 4.81
C PRO A 61 3.45 -20.41 3.55
N ALA A 62 4.09 -20.77 2.42
CA ALA A 62 3.95 -20.04 1.15
C ALA A 62 2.50 -19.88 0.68
N ALA A 63 1.62 -20.84 0.99
CA ALA A 63 0.20 -20.77 0.69
C ALA A 63 -0.49 -19.55 1.34
N LEU A 64 -0.15 -19.25 2.60
CA LEU A 64 -0.76 -18.14 3.34
C LEU A 64 -0.29 -16.78 2.80
N ARG A 65 1.01 -16.70 2.47
CA ARG A 65 1.58 -15.55 1.79
C ARG A 65 0.93 -15.30 0.43
N LEU A 66 0.77 -16.36 -0.37
CA LEU A 66 0.19 -16.25 -1.70
C LEU A 66 -1.30 -15.88 -1.63
N ALA A 67 -2.04 -16.45 -0.68
CA ALA A 67 -3.43 -16.07 -0.42
C ALA A 67 -3.55 -14.57 -0.08
N PHE A 68 -2.67 -14.05 0.77
CA PHE A 68 -2.65 -12.63 1.11
C PHE A 68 -2.29 -11.75 -0.08
N GLU A 69 -1.24 -12.10 -0.84
CA GLU A 69 -0.84 -11.33 -2.03
C GLU A 69 -1.94 -11.34 -3.11
N CYS A 70 -2.56 -12.49 -3.37
CA CYS A 70 -3.72 -12.61 -4.28
C CYS A 70 -4.90 -11.78 -3.80
N TRP A 71 -5.27 -11.88 -2.52
CA TRP A 71 -6.35 -11.08 -1.94
C TRP A 71 -6.08 -9.58 -2.10
N THR A 72 -4.87 -9.13 -1.76
CA THR A 72 -4.44 -7.73 -1.86
C THR A 72 -4.57 -7.21 -3.30
N LEU A 73 -4.07 -7.97 -4.28
CA LEU A 73 -4.17 -7.60 -5.70
C LEU A 73 -5.62 -7.61 -6.20
N THR A 74 -6.42 -8.59 -5.76
CA THR A 74 -7.82 -8.73 -6.16
C THR A 74 -8.64 -7.55 -5.66
N VAL A 75 -8.51 -7.19 -4.38
CA VAL A 75 -9.24 -6.06 -3.79
C VAL A 75 -8.77 -4.75 -4.41
N ALA A 76 -7.46 -4.56 -4.59
CA ALA A 76 -6.93 -3.36 -5.23
C ALA A 76 -7.47 -3.20 -6.67
N GLY A 77 -7.40 -4.27 -7.47
CA GLY A 77 -7.93 -4.28 -8.83
C GLY A 77 -9.44 -4.03 -8.89
N THR A 78 -10.20 -4.66 -7.99
CA THR A 78 -11.66 -4.50 -7.91
C THR A 78 -12.04 -3.06 -7.56
N LEU A 79 -11.37 -2.45 -6.57
CA LEU A 79 -11.65 -1.06 -6.18
C LEU A 79 -11.31 -0.07 -7.29
N VAL A 80 -10.18 -0.27 -7.97
CA VAL A 80 -9.81 0.57 -9.12
C VAL A 80 -10.81 0.39 -10.26
N ALA A 81 -11.21 -0.85 -10.57
CA ALA A 81 -12.18 -1.14 -11.63
C ALA A 81 -13.58 -0.58 -11.34
N LEU A 82 -14.03 -0.59 -10.08
CA LEU A 82 -15.31 0.01 -9.69
C LEU A 82 -15.30 1.54 -9.76
N TYR A 83 -14.12 2.14 -9.63
CA TYR A 83 -13.95 3.59 -9.62
C TYR A 83 -13.83 4.20 -11.04
N TRP A 84 -13.52 3.36 -12.03
CA TRP A 84 -13.34 3.70 -13.44
C TRP A 84 -14.55 3.35 -14.29
#